data_AF-A0A930WPY8-F1
#
_entry.id   AF-A0A930WPY8-F1
#
_cell.length_a   1.000
_cell.length_b   1.000
_cell.length_c   1.000
_cell.angle_alpha   90.00
_cell.angle_beta   90.00
_cell.angle_gamma   90.00
#
_symmetry.space_group_name_H-M   'P 1'
#
loop_
_entity.id
_entity.type
_entity.pdbx_description
1 polymer ?
#
loop_
_entity_poly.entity_id
_entity_poly.type
_entity_poly.pdbx_seq_one_letter_code
_entity_poly.pdbx_strand_id
1 'polypeptide(L)'
;EAFEETIHKYKVQGKTVGVMARNAIVDVFENKVEGTYKMGTSVDDMNRALFDALRTLDHLKLDVILAESAPETGVGIAYMNRLKKAASTVL
;
A
#
# COMPACT_ATOMS: atom_id res chain seq x y z
N GLU A 1 -12.28 -6.62 -0.83
CA GLU A 1 -12.10 -8.01 -0.37
C GLU A 1 -10.62 -8.37 -0.22
N ALA A 2 -9.78 -8.23 -1.27
CA ALA A 2 -8.37 -8.61 -1.22
C ALA A 2 -7.53 -8.04 -0.05
N PHE A 3 -7.71 -6.76 0.34
CA PHE A 3 -6.97 -6.17 1.46
C PHE A 3 -7.32 -6.83 2.79
N GLU A 4 -8.60 -7.05 3.08
CA GLU A 4 -9.03 -7.58 4.37
C GLU A 4 -8.51 -9.01 4.59
N GLU A 5 -8.65 -9.86 3.58
CA GLU A 5 -8.17 -11.24 3.62
C GLU A 5 -6.65 -11.30 3.76
N THR A 6 -5.93 -10.44 3.04
CA THR A 6 -4.46 -10.40 3.08
C THR A 6 -3.95 -9.88 4.43
N ILE A 7 -4.58 -8.82 4.98
CA ILE A 7 -4.28 -8.31 6.32
C ILE A 7 -4.49 -9.43 7.34
N HIS A 8 -5.65 -10.09 7.30
CA HIS A 8 -5.95 -11.18 8.24
C HIS A 8 -4.93 -12.32 8.13
N LYS A 9 -4.61 -12.75 6.91
CA LYS A 9 -3.62 -13.81 6.65
C LYS A 9 -2.26 -13.51 7.29
N TYR A 10 -1.75 -12.28 7.13
CA TYR A 10 -0.45 -11.92 7.71
C TYR A 10 -0.51 -11.69 9.22
N LYS A 11 -1.61 -11.14 9.73
CA LYS A 11 -1.82 -11.00 11.18
C LYS A 11 -1.90 -12.34 11.90
N VAL A 12 -2.58 -13.34 11.33
CA VAL A 12 -2.61 -14.71 11.90
C VAL A 12 -1.22 -15.34 11.93
N GLN A 13 -0.32 -14.94 11.03
CA GLN A 13 1.09 -15.36 11.04
C GLN A 13 1.95 -14.55 12.03
N GLY A 14 1.36 -13.64 12.82
CA GLY A 14 2.07 -12.79 13.77
C GLY A 14 2.91 -11.68 13.12
N LYS A 15 2.67 -11.38 11.83
CA LYS A 15 3.38 -10.32 11.11
C LYS A 15 2.71 -8.97 11.30
N THR A 16 3.55 -7.93 11.36
CA THR A 16 3.13 -6.53 11.33
C THR A 16 2.85 -6.09 9.90
N VAL A 17 1.73 -5.40 9.71
CA VAL A 17 1.21 -5.05 8.38
C VAL A 17 1.13 -3.53 8.25
N GLY A 18 1.60 -3.02 7.11
CA GLY A 18 1.38 -1.65 6.66
C GLY A 18 0.41 -1.60 5.49
N VAL A 19 -0.32 -0.49 5.35
CA VAL A 19 -1.17 -0.23 4.18
C VAL A 19 -0.86 1.14 3.59
N MET A 20 -0.54 1.18 2.30
CA MET A 20 -0.47 2.42 1.53
C MET A 20 -1.46 2.36 0.36
N ALA A 21 -2.45 3.22 0.38
CA ALA A 21 -3.55 3.20 -0.57
C ALA A 21 -4.21 4.57 -0.64
N ARG A 22 -5.20 4.72 -1.51
CA ARG A 22 -6.09 5.88 -1.50
C ARG A 22 -6.75 6.06 -0.15
N ASN A 23 -7.12 7.30 0.14
CA ASN A 23 -7.67 7.70 1.45
C ASN A 23 -8.85 6.81 1.86
N ALA A 24 -9.79 6.57 0.94
CA ALA A 24 -10.97 5.76 1.22
C ALA A 24 -10.65 4.30 1.62
N ILE A 25 -9.58 3.72 1.08
CA ILE A 25 -9.14 2.37 1.47
C ILE A 25 -8.47 2.42 2.83
N VAL A 26 -7.58 3.39 3.05
CA VAL A 26 -6.89 3.56 4.33
C VAL A 26 -7.89 3.75 5.46
N ASP A 27 -8.91 4.59 5.28
CA ASP A 27 -9.94 4.86 6.31
C ASP A 27 -10.66 3.59 6.79
N VAL A 28 -10.79 2.58 5.91
CA VAL A 28 -11.43 1.30 6.23
C VAL A 28 -10.51 0.38 7.05
N PHE A 29 -9.20 0.48 6.85
CA PHE A 29 -8.21 -0.47 7.38
C PHE A 29 -7.26 0.13 8.42
N GLU A 30 -7.26 1.44 8.66
CA GLU A 30 -6.29 2.11 9.54
C GLU A 30 -6.27 1.57 10.96
N ASN A 31 -7.44 1.16 11.48
CA ASN A 31 -7.56 0.58 12.82
C ASN A 31 -7.23 -0.94 12.86
N LYS A 32 -6.94 -1.54 11.70
CA LYS A 32 -6.66 -2.98 11.57
C LYS A 32 -5.20 -3.28 11.31
N VAL A 33 -4.31 -2.28 11.19
CA VAL A 33 -2.90 -2.45 10.80
C VAL A 33 -1.98 -1.55 11.62
N GLU A 34 -0.67 -1.80 11.59
CA GLU A 34 0.32 -1.14 12.45
C GLU A 34 0.86 0.16 11.84
N GLY A 35 0.72 0.34 10.52
CA GLY A 35 1.11 1.56 9.84
C GLY A 35 0.24 1.82 8.62
N THR A 36 -0.10 3.09 8.38
CA THR A 36 -0.81 3.48 7.17
C THR A 36 -0.24 4.71 6.51
N TYR A 37 -0.44 4.82 5.20
CA TYR A 37 -0.13 6.01 4.44
C TYR A 37 -1.23 6.33 3.43
N LYS A 38 -1.81 7.52 3.54
CA LYS A 38 -2.85 8.04 2.65
C LYS A 38 -2.24 8.61 1.39
N MET A 39 -2.49 7.96 0.26
CA MET A 39 -1.91 8.29 -1.05
C MET A 39 -2.80 9.22 -1.90
N GLY A 40 -3.76 9.91 -1.28
CA GLY A 40 -4.69 10.80 -1.96
C GLY A 40 -5.88 10.07 -2.58
N THR A 41 -6.49 10.67 -3.60
CA THR A 41 -7.73 10.17 -4.21
C THR A 41 -7.58 9.76 -5.67
N SER A 42 -6.52 10.21 -6.34
CA SER A 42 -6.25 9.91 -7.74
C SER A 42 -4.98 9.06 -7.93
N VAL A 43 -4.82 8.47 -9.11
CA VAL A 43 -3.58 7.74 -9.46
C VAL A 43 -2.38 8.70 -9.52
N ASP A 44 -2.60 9.96 -9.88
CA ASP A 44 -1.54 10.97 -9.90
C ASP A 44 -1.03 11.28 -8.49
N ASP A 45 -1.95 11.43 -7.53
CA ASP A 45 -1.61 11.56 -6.11
C ASP A 45 -0.82 10.35 -5.62
N MET A 46 -1.24 9.14 -5.99
CA MET A 46 -0.54 7.92 -5.63
C MET A 46 0.88 7.88 -6.19
N ASN A 47 1.06 8.29 -7.44
CA ASN A 47 2.37 8.35 -8.08
C ASN A 47 3.30 9.38 -7.40
N ARG A 48 2.77 10.55 -7.01
CA ARG A 48 3.52 11.56 -6.26
C ARG A 48 3.87 11.11 -4.85
N ALA A 49 2.96 10.40 -4.18
CA ALA A 49 3.11 9.95 -2.81
C ALA A 49 3.95 8.67 -2.65
N LEU A 50 4.14 7.89 -3.72
CA LEU A 50 4.71 6.53 -3.66
C LEU A 50 6.01 6.43 -2.86
N PHE A 51 7.00 7.27 -3.16
CA PHE A 51 8.30 7.18 -2.49
C PHE A 51 8.26 7.68 -1.05
N ASP A 52 7.45 8.69 -0.76
CA ASP A 52 7.29 9.21 0.60
C ASP A 52 6.57 8.20 1.49
N ALA A 53 5.55 7.54 0.95
CA ALA A 53 4.83 6.44 1.60
C ALA A 53 5.75 5.27 1.92
N LEU A 54 6.54 4.80 0.94
CA LEU A 54 7.49 3.71 1.14
C LEU A 54 8.51 4.04 2.23
N ARG A 55 9.10 5.24 2.20
CA ARG A 55 10.08 5.68 3.19
C ARG A 55 9.47 5.82 4.59
N THR A 56 8.26 6.36 4.68
CA THR A 56 7.54 6.53 5.94
C THR A 56 7.24 5.19 6.59
N LEU A 57 6.73 4.23 5.80
CA LEU A 57 6.39 2.90 6.31
C LEU A 57 7.62 2.04 6.60
N ASP A 58 8.72 2.21 5.86
CA ASP A 58 9.99 1.53 6.14
C ASP A 58 10.54 1.89 7.53
N HIS A 59 10.38 3.15 7.97
CA HIS A 59 10.79 3.57 9.32
C HIS A 59 10.02 2.86 10.44
N LEU A 60 8.83 2.33 10.17
CA LEU A 60 8.02 1.60 11.13
C LEU A 60 8.47 0.13 11.31
N LYS A 61 9.48 -0.32 10.54
CA LYS A 61 10.02 -1.69 10.60
C LYS A 61 8.96 -2.78 10.48
N LEU A 62 8.01 -2.56 9.58
CA LEU A 62 6.90 -3.49 9.31
C LEU A 62 7.38 -4.71 8.54
N ASP A 63 6.76 -5.86 8.76
CA ASP A 63 7.12 -7.10 8.05
C ASP A 63 6.60 -7.11 6.60
N VAL A 64 5.45 -6.46 6.35
CA VAL A 64 4.85 -6.37 5.01
C VAL A 64 4.11 -5.06 4.84
N ILE A 65 4.22 -4.47 3.64
CA ILE A 65 3.42 -3.31 3.22
C ILE A 65 2.52 -3.75 2.08
N LEU A 66 1.22 -3.54 2.24
CA LEU A 66 0.22 -3.74 1.20
C LEU A 66 -0.02 -2.43 0.47
N ALA A 67 0.20 -2.42 -0.84
CA ALA A 67 0.04 -1.26 -1.69
C ALA A 67 -1.14 -1.44 -2.64
N GLU A 68 -1.95 -0.40 -2.81
CA GLU A 68 -3.03 -0.41 -3.80
C GLU A 68 -2.44 -0.37 -5.23
N SER A 69 -2.89 -1.29 -6.08
CA SER A 69 -2.57 -1.27 -7.51
C SER A 69 -3.48 -0.28 -8.25
N ALA A 70 -2.99 0.26 -9.36
CA ALA A 70 -3.77 1.11 -10.25
C ALA A 70 -3.92 0.45 -11.63
N PRO A 71 -4.98 0.75 -12.39
CA PRO A 71 -5.09 0.33 -13.78
C PRO A 71 -3.86 0.77 -14.59
N GLU A 72 -3.28 -0.14 -15.40
CA GLU A 72 -2.10 0.15 -16.23
C GLU A 72 -2.50 0.93 -17.50
N THR A 73 -3.13 2.09 -17.31
CA THR A 73 -3.52 3.04 -18.37
C THR A 73 -3.08 4.45 -17.99
N GLY A 74 -2.62 5.24 -18.98
CA GLY A 74 -2.16 6.61 -18.76
C GLY A 74 -1.08 6.71 -17.66
N VAL A 75 -1.33 7.54 -16.65
CA VAL A 75 -0.44 7.73 -15.50
C VAL A 75 -0.29 6.47 -14.63
N GLY A 76 -1.23 5.53 -14.69
CA GLY A 76 -1.19 4.28 -13.93
C GLY A 76 -0.10 3.32 -14.39
N ILE A 77 0.29 3.36 -15.67
CA ILE A 77 1.46 2.61 -16.19
C ILE A 77 2.72 3.06 -15.46
N ALA A 78 2.90 4.38 -15.32
CA ALA A 78 4.05 4.98 -14.64
C ALA A 78 4.07 4.63 -13.15
N TYR A 79 2.91 4.65 -12.49
CA TYR A 79 2.76 4.24 -11.10
C TYR A 79 3.11 2.76 -10.91
N MET A 80 2.48 1.85 -11.67
CA MET A 80 2.68 0.42 -11.53
C MET A 80 4.11 0.00 -11.87
N ASN A 81 4.76 0.64 -12.85
CA ASN A 81 6.17 0.40 -13.13
C ASN A 81 7.09 0.73 -11.95
N ARG A 82 6.80 1.79 -11.20
CA ARG A 82 7.57 2.16 -10.01
C ARG A 82 7.23 1.24 -8.83
N LEU A 83 5.95 0.98 -8.62
CA LEU A 83 5.48 0.12 -7.54
C LEU A 83 6.01 -1.31 -7.69
N LYS A 84 5.92 -1.92 -8.88
CA LYS A 84 6.45 -3.26 -9.17
C LYS A 84 7.97 -3.35 -8.97
N LYS A 85 8.72 -2.26 -9.17
CA LYS A 85 10.17 -2.22 -8.89
C LYS A 85 10.48 -2.16 -7.39
N ALA A 86 9.59 -1.57 -6.59
CA ALA A 86 9.72 -1.52 -5.14
C ALA A 86 9.16 -2.77 -4.45
N ALA A 87 8.17 -3.43 -5.06
CA ALA A 87 7.51 -4.59 -4.50
C ALA A 87 8.39 -5.84 -4.61
N SER A 88 8.49 -6.59 -3.50
CA SER A 88 9.15 -7.90 -3.50
C SER A 88 8.25 -9.01 -4.06
N THR A 89 6.93 -8.80 -4.09
CA THR A 89 5.94 -9.76 -4.60
C THR A 89 4.72 -8.98 -5.06
N VAL A 90 4.14 -9.37 -6.20
CA VAL A 90 2.88 -8.84 -6.71
C VAL A 90 1.83 -9.94 -6.50
N LEU A 91 0.75 -9.59 -5.79
CA LEU A 91 -0.38 -10.47 -5.49
C LEU A 91 -1.55 -10.18 -6.44
#